data_AF-A0A521T8T8-F1
#
_entry.id   AF-A0A521T8T8-F1
#
_cell.length_a   1.000
_cell.length_b   1.000
_cell.length_c   1.000
_cell.angle_alpha   90.00
_cell.angle_beta   90.00
_cell.angle_gamma   90.00
#
_symmetry.space_group_name_H-M   'P 1'
#
loop_
_entity.id
_entity.type
_entity.pdbx_description
1 polymer ?
#
loop_
_entity_poly.entity_id
_entity_poly.type
_entity_poly.pdbx_seq_one_letter_code
_entity_poly.pdbx_strand_id
1 'polypeptide(L)'
;TRLWLNDGAAKFVDATAERMPDVLVRFSWDLEFVDTDNDYDLDIAISCKRCGGSLSFRNDGTGKFADGAMPAYTNNYEFEPMDLDGDGFLDLVTINDGEILKEQSSNRREHVFRNDGKGRYRDATTLWWPPEANVGEDDNVVAFLDYDSDGDADFIIGSLSGPDRLLINDGKGHLTVALSVFDGPDTPGTLGMALADLDGDGRMDVVQGQGEHPTAIQERVSLGKGLAPDTAPPSVTMVGAAAIGGATVVRARVHDRKSPSLSTEWKKVTVEWTDARGTHSAPMAWYGEFLWRASMPSGFAPAAGYRVCAIDAAGNAACAGAK
;
A
#
# COMPACT_ATOMS: atom_id res chain seq x y z
N THR A 1 -9.85 -13.12 -13.51
CA THR A 1 -8.55 -13.20 -12.83
C THR A 1 -8.03 -14.62 -12.88
N ARG A 2 -6.72 -14.86 -12.82
CA ARG A 2 -6.16 -16.21 -12.65
C ARG A 2 -5.46 -16.29 -11.30
N LEU A 3 -5.80 -17.29 -10.50
CA LEU A 3 -5.13 -17.59 -9.24
C LEU A 3 -4.23 -18.80 -9.44
N TRP A 4 -2.95 -18.63 -9.09
CA TRP A 4 -1.91 -19.63 -9.28
C TRP A 4 -1.31 -19.99 -7.93
N LEU A 5 -1.36 -21.26 -7.53
CA LEU A 5 -0.74 -21.75 -6.30
C LEU A 5 0.67 -22.26 -6.59
N ASN A 6 1.66 -21.70 -5.90
CA ASN A 6 3.03 -22.20 -5.92
C ASN A 6 3.09 -23.57 -5.23
N ASP A 7 3.53 -24.60 -5.95
CA ASP A 7 3.64 -25.96 -5.42
C ASP A 7 4.95 -26.22 -4.65
N GLY A 8 5.82 -25.20 -4.55
CA GLY A 8 7.13 -25.29 -3.91
C GLY A 8 8.19 -25.99 -4.76
N ALA A 9 7.83 -26.46 -5.96
CA ALA A 9 8.70 -27.15 -6.92
C ALA A 9 8.91 -26.31 -8.19
N ALA A 10 8.87 -24.97 -8.04
CA ALA A 10 8.94 -23.99 -9.13
C ALA A 10 7.84 -24.18 -10.19
N LYS A 11 6.67 -24.69 -9.79
CA LYS A 11 5.49 -24.71 -10.64
C LYS A 11 4.33 -24.02 -9.93
N PHE A 12 3.44 -23.53 -10.78
CA PHE A 12 2.21 -22.90 -10.37
C PHE A 12 1.03 -23.71 -10.90
N VAL A 13 0.10 -24.06 -10.01
CA VAL A 13 -1.13 -24.79 -10.35
C VAL A 13 -2.28 -23.79 -10.43
N ASP A 14 -3.01 -23.80 -11.54
CA ASP A 14 -4.21 -22.95 -11.69
C ASP A 14 -5.29 -23.41 -10.72
N ALA A 15 -5.60 -22.57 -9.74
CA ALA A 15 -6.63 -22.80 -8.73
C ALA A 15 -7.86 -21.90 -8.93
N THR A 16 -7.92 -21.17 -10.06
CA THR A 16 -8.94 -20.14 -10.32
C THR A 16 -10.35 -20.66 -10.14
N ALA A 17 -10.69 -21.76 -10.81
CA ALA A 17 -12.05 -22.32 -10.79
C ALA A 17 -12.47 -22.85 -9.40
N GLU A 18 -11.52 -23.20 -8.53
CA GLU A 18 -11.80 -23.71 -7.19
C GLU A 18 -11.93 -22.57 -6.16
N ARG A 19 -11.22 -21.46 -6.39
CA ARG A 19 -10.95 -20.45 -5.35
C ARG A 19 -11.44 -19.05 -5.68
N MET A 20 -11.72 -18.73 -6.94
CA MET A 20 -12.17 -17.40 -7.36
C MET A 20 -13.62 -17.44 -7.85
N PRO A 21 -14.38 -16.33 -7.71
CA PRO A 21 -15.64 -16.17 -8.41
C PRO A 21 -15.46 -16.21 -9.94
N ASP A 22 -16.44 -16.76 -10.65
CA ASP A 22 -16.45 -16.79 -12.12
C ASP A 22 -16.86 -15.41 -12.69
N VAL A 23 -15.92 -14.47 -12.62
CA VAL A 23 -16.09 -13.09 -13.09
C VAL A 23 -14.94 -12.71 -14.02
N LEU A 24 -15.30 -12.20 -15.20
CA LEU A 24 -14.35 -11.69 -16.17
C LEU A 24 -14.00 -10.23 -15.86
N VAL A 25 -12.80 -10.02 -15.32
CA VAL A 25 -12.17 -8.68 -15.32
C VAL A 25 -11.53 -8.44 -16.68
N ARG A 26 -12.03 -7.46 -17.42
CA ARG A 26 -11.49 -7.12 -18.74
C ARG A 26 -10.49 -5.99 -18.59
N PHE A 27 -9.31 -6.16 -19.19
CA PHE A 27 -8.33 -5.09 -19.34
C PHE A 27 -7.91 -4.47 -18.00
N SER A 28 -7.45 -5.30 -17.07
CA SER A 28 -6.82 -4.86 -15.82
C SER A 28 -5.37 -4.44 -16.07
N TRP A 29 -4.92 -3.37 -15.42
CA TRP A 29 -3.54 -2.88 -15.48
C TRP A 29 -2.76 -3.18 -14.20
N ASP A 30 -3.46 -3.32 -13.09
CA ASP A 30 -2.87 -3.47 -11.76
C ASP A 30 -3.68 -4.44 -10.89
N LEU A 31 -3.00 -5.01 -9.90
CA LEU A 31 -3.50 -6.02 -8.97
C LEU A 31 -2.73 -5.95 -7.64
N GLU A 32 -3.44 -5.77 -6.53
CA GLU A 32 -2.82 -5.60 -5.21
C GLU A 32 -3.36 -6.61 -4.18
N PHE A 33 -2.50 -7.02 -3.24
CA PHE A 33 -2.93 -7.73 -2.03
C PHE A 33 -3.15 -6.72 -0.90
N VAL A 34 -4.31 -6.77 -0.26
CA VAL A 34 -4.69 -5.82 0.80
C VAL A 34 -5.58 -6.52 1.82
N ASP A 35 -5.37 -6.32 3.12
CA ASP A 35 -6.32 -6.76 4.15
C ASP A 35 -7.37 -5.65 4.35
N THR A 36 -8.54 -5.81 3.72
CA THR A 36 -9.56 -4.75 3.64
C THR A 36 -10.47 -4.67 4.87
N ASP A 37 -10.54 -5.73 5.68
CA ASP A 37 -11.40 -5.79 6.86
C ASP A 37 -10.65 -6.09 8.17
N ASN A 38 -9.32 -6.02 8.12
CA ASN A 38 -8.40 -6.15 9.25
C ASN A 38 -8.50 -7.52 9.94
N ASP A 39 -8.68 -8.59 9.18
CA ASP A 39 -8.81 -9.96 9.69
C ASP A 39 -7.51 -10.81 9.57
N TYR A 40 -6.45 -10.17 9.08
CA TYR A 40 -5.10 -10.70 8.85
C TYR A 40 -4.96 -11.67 7.67
N ASP A 41 -6.00 -11.88 6.87
CA ASP A 41 -5.85 -12.51 5.57
C ASP A 41 -5.72 -11.44 4.47
N LEU A 42 -5.13 -11.83 3.34
CA LEU A 42 -4.96 -10.90 2.22
C LEU A 42 -6.11 -11.09 1.25
N ASP A 43 -6.82 -10.00 0.99
CA ASP A 43 -7.78 -9.84 -0.09
C ASP A 43 -7.07 -9.41 -1.37
N ILE A 44 -7.83 -9.31 -2.46
CA ILE A 44 -7.30 -8.90 -3.77
C ILE A 44 -8.08 -7.69 -4.27
N ALA A 45 -7.39 -6.63 -4.69
CA ALA A 45 -7.96 -5.54 -5.49
C ALA A 45 -7.48 -5.66 -6.95
N ILE A 46 -8.36 -5.40 -7.92
CA ILE A 46 -8.08 -5.56 -9.36
C ILE A 46 -8.57 -4.37 -10.16
N SER A 47 -7.68 -3.79 -10.96
CA SER A 47 -7.96 -2.56 -11.68
C SER A 47 -8.72 -2.87 -12.95
N CYS A 48 -9.43 -1.86 -13.43
CA CYS A 48 -10.27 -1.96 -14.59
C CYS A 48 -10.04 -0.76 -15.49
N LYS A 49 -9.34 -0.99 -16.60
CA LYS A 49 -9.19 0.01 -17.65
C LYS A 49 -10.24 -0.22 -18.73
N ARG A 50 -11.18 0.71 -18.87
CA ARG A 50 -12.26 0.66 -19.85
C ARG A 50 -13.15 -0.59 -19.75
N CYS A 51 -13.57 -0.90 -18.54
CA CYS A 51 -14.45 -2.02 -18.27
C CYS A 51 -15.58 -1.65 -17.30
N GLY A 52 -16.33 -2.64 -16.80
CA GLY A 52 -17.53 -2.41 -15.98
C GLY A 52 -17.26 -1.88 -14.56
N GLY A 53 -16.00 -1.88 -14.11
CA GLY A 53 -15.62 -1.48 -12.76
C GLY A 53 -14.39 -2.23 -12.27
N SER A 54 -13.56 -1.56 -11.47
CA SER A 54 -12.57 -2.24 -10.62
C SER A 54 -13.27 -3.16 -9.62
N LEU A 55 -12.60 -4.23 -9.19
CA LEU A 55 -13.18 -5.24 -8.31
C LEU A 55 -12.28 -5.49 -7.10
N SER A 56 -12.89 -5.85 -5.98
CA SER A 56 -12.19 -6.49 -4.86
C SER A 56 -12.73 -7.89 -4.61
N PHE A 57 -11.88 -8.76 -4.10
CA PHE A 57 -12.19 -10.12 -3.74
C PHE A 57 -11.73 -10.41 -2.33
N ARG A 58 -12.69 -10.65 -1.43
CA ARG A 58 -12.41 -10.94 -0.03
C ARG A 58 -12.06 -12.41 0.18
N ASN A 59 -11.00 -12.67 0.92
CA ASN A 59 -10.56 -14.00 1.32
C ASN A 59 -11.33 -14.48 2.58
N ASP A 60 -11.49 -15.80 2.73
CA ASP A 60 -12.18 -16.40 3.89
C ASP A 60 -11.21 -17.03 4.91
N GLY A 61 -9.93 -16.65 4.83
CA GLY A 61 -8.81 -17.19 5.58
C GLY A 61 -8.26 -18.50 5.01
N THR A 62 -8.91 -19.10 4.01
CA THR A 62 -8.51 -20.37 3.40
C THR A 62 -8.00 -20.23 1.96
N GLY A 63 -7.93 -19.00 1.45
CA GLY A 63 -7.61 -18.69 0.06
C GLY A 63 -8.80 -18.94 -0.88
N LYS A 64 -10.03 -18.93 -0.37
CA LYS A 64 -11.25 -18.87 -1.19
C LYS A 64 -11.80 -17.46 -1.16
N PHE A 65 -12.15 -16.97 -2.32
CA PHE A 65 -12.49 -15.58 -2.51
C PHE A 65 -13.96 -15.38 -2.87
N ALA A 66 -14.55 -14.33 -2.33
CA ALA A 66 -15.88 -13.83 -2.65
C ALA A 66 -15.82 -12.36 -3.05
N ASP A 67 -16.91 -11.81 -3.60
CA ASP A 67 -16.98 -10.38 -3.93
C ASP A 67 -16.78 -9.51 -2.67
N GLY A 68 -15.81 -8.60 -2.72
CA GLY A 68 -15.47 -7.68 -1.64
C GLY A 68 -16.17 -6.33 -1.70
N ALA A 69 -17.00 -6.09 -2.73
CA ALA A 69 -17.82 -4.88 -2.90
C ALA A 69 -17.03 -3.54 -2.91
N MET A 70 -16.02 -3.44 -3.78
CA MET A 70 -15.30 -2.18 -4.02
C MET A 70 -16.17 -1.16 -4.80
N PRO A 71 -16.14 0.13 -4.44
CA PRO A 71 -16.68 1.19 -5.29
C PRO A 71 -15.94 1.18 -6.63
N ALA A 72 -16.71 1.33 -7.69
CA ALA A 72 -16.25 1.06 -9.04
C ALA A 72 -16.33 2.31 -9.90
N TYR A 73 -15.19 2.73 -10.43
CA TYR A 73 -15.11 3.50 -11.65
C TYR A 73 -14.52 2.65 -12.78
N THR A 74 -14.64 3.16 -14.00
CA THR A 74 -14.49 2.37 -15.23
C THR A 74 -13.10 2.46 -15.86
N ASN A 75 -12.16 3.18 -15.24
CA ASN A 75 -10.87 3.51 -15.84
C ASN A 75 -9.70 3.57 -14.85
N ASN A 76 -9.57 2.59 -13.97
CA ASN A 76 -8.47 2.55 -13.01
C ASN A 76 -7.18 2.02 -13.63
N TYR A 77 -6.07 2.73 -13.43
CA TYR A 77 -4.74 2.25 -13.85
C TYR A 77 -4.01 1.53 -12.72
N GLU A 78 -4.07 2.05 -11.49
CA GLU A 78 -3.34 1.58 -10.33
C GLU A 78 -4.11 1.85 -9.02
N PHE A 79 -3.97 0.96 -8.04
CA PHE A 79 -4.33 1.23 -6.65
C PHE A 79 -3.10 1.26 -5.78
N GLU A 80 -3.16 2.08 -4.74
CA GLU A 80 -2.18 2.00 -3.67
C GLU A 80 -2.90 2.09 -2.32
N PRO A 81 -2.85 1.03 -1.49
CA PRO A 81 -3.49 0.99 -0.18
C PRO A 81 -2.62 1.63 0.91
N MET A 82 -3.20 2.56 1.67
CA MET A 82 -2.54 3.20 2.82
C MET A 82 -3.55 3.78 3.80
N ASP A 83 -3.21 3.81 5.09
CA ASP A 83 -4.02 4.48 6.12
C ASP A 83 -3.76 6.00 6.08
N LEU A 84 -4.65 6.75 5.42
CA LEU A 84 -4.48 8.20 5.18
C LEU A 84 -4.97 9.07 6.34
N ASP A 85 -5.89 8.57 7.17
CA ASP A 85 -6.47 9.34 8.27
C ASP A 85 -6.12 8.81 9.67
N GLY A 86 -5.25 7.80 9.74
CA GLY A 86 -4.72 7.24 10.97
C GLY A 86 -5.74 6.44 11.77
N ASP A 87 -6.85 6.01 11.17
CA ASP A 87 -7.89 5.25 11.86
C ASP A 87 -7.58 3.74 11.95
N GLY A 88 -6.50 3.29 11.31
CA GLY A 88 -6.00 1.93 11.32
C GLY A 88 -6.61 1.01 10.27
N PHE A 89 -7.43 1.54 9.35
CA PHE A 89 -7.93 0.82 8.18
C PHE A 89 -7.27 1.37 6.92
N LEU A 90 -6.85 0.50 6.00
CA LEU A 90 -6.22 0.94 4.76
C LEU A 90 -7.28 1.53 3.82
N ASP A 91 -7.08 2.80 3.46
CA ASP A 91 -7.77 3.51 2.40
C ASP A 91 -7.16 3.15 1.04
N LEU A 92 -7.77 3.62 -0.05
CA LEU A 92 -7.26 3.39 -1.41
C LEU A 92 -7.09 4.72 -2.14
N VAL A 93 -5.88 4.97 -2.64
CA VAL A 93 -5.64 5.97 -3.69
C VAL A 93 -5.74 5.26 -5.03
N THR A 94 -6.44 5.87 -5.99
CA THR A 94 -6.67 5.30 -7.32
C THR A 94 -6.31 6.28 -8.41
N ILE A 95 -5.57 5.80 -9.40
CA ILE A 95 -5.01 6.64 -10.44
C ILE A 95 -5.79 6.49 -11.74
N ASN A 96 -6.08 7.65 -12.38
CA ASN A 96 -6.83 7.77 -13.63
C ASN A 96 -8.30 7.24 -13.57
N ASP A 97 -8.81 6.98 -12.36
CA ASP A 97 -10.01 6.17 -12.10
C ASP A 97 -11.34 6.90 -12.30
N GLY A 98 -11.52 7.65 -13.39
CA GLY A 98 -12.80 8.30 -13.67
C GLY A 98 -13.68 7.56 -14.68
N GLU A 99 -14.90 8.10 -14.85
CA GLU A 99 -15.86 7.55 -15.82
C GLU A 99 -15.37 7.70 -17.26
N ILE A 100 -15.52 6.66 -18.06
CA ILE A 100 -15.40 6.75 -19.51
C ILE A 100 -16.67 7.32 -20.09
N LEU A 101 -16.61 8.60 -20.44
CA LEU A 101 -17.66 9.32 -21.11
C LEU A 101 -17.69 8.92 -22.60
N LYS A 102 -18.76 8.22 -22.99
CA LYS A 102 -19.10 7.88 -24.39
C LYS A 102 -18.00 7.14 -25.15
N GLU A 103 -17.28 6.24 -24.49
CA GLU A 103 -16.23 5.38 -25.07
C GLU A 103 -15.06 6.12 -25.78
N GLN A 104 -15.01 7.46 -25.68
CA GLN A 104 -14.10 8.33 -26.46
C GLN A 104 -13.37 9.36 -25.59
N SER A 105 -13.83 9.60 -24.36
CA SER A 105 -13.19 10.50 -23.39
C SER A 105 -13.24 9.90 -21.99
N SER A 106 -12.18 10.04 -21.20
CA SER A 106 -12.18 9.68 -19.78
C SER A 106 -12.20 10.94 -18.93
N ASN A 107 -13.01 10.96 -17.86
CA ASN A 107 -12.64 11.73 -16.69
C ASN A 107 -11.40 11.03 -16.13
N ARG A 108 -10.28 11.73 -16.03
CA ARG A 108 -9.00 11.13 -15.61
C ARG A 108 -8.63 11.48 -14.18
N ARG A 109 -9.57 12.09 -13.44
CA ARG A 109 -9.36 12.46 -12.06
C ARG A 109 -9.13 11.23 -11.21
N GLU A 110 -8.23 11.40 -10.26
CA GLU A 110 -7.92 10.43 -9.23
C GLU A 110 -9.07 10.35 -8.24
N HIS A 111 -9.18 9.22 -7.54
CA HIS A 111 -10.09 9.09 -6.41
C HIS A 111 -9.36 8.59 -5.18
N VAL A 112 -9.84 9.04 -4.02
CA VAL A 112 -9.44 8.50 -2.73
C VAL A 112 -10.67 7.88 -2.09
N PHE A 113 -10.57 6.61 -1.73
CA PHE A 113 -11.63 5.88 -1.09
C PHE A 113 -11.27 5.56 0.35
N ARG A 114 -12.06 6.11 1.27
CA ARG A 114 -11.93 5.85 2.71
C ARG A 114 -12.55 4.52 3.09
N ASN A 115 -11.82 3.68 3.82
CA ASN A 115 -12.34 2.45 4.39
C ASN A 115 -13.20 2.77 5.63
N ASP A 116 -14.36 2.12 5.77
CA ASP A 116 -15.25 2.32 6.93
C ASP A 116 -15.07 1.29 8.05
N GLY A 117 -14.02 0.46 7.94
CA GLY A 117 -13.65 -0.57 8.90
C GLY A 117 -14.61 -1.77 8.93
N LYS A 118 -15.49 -1.88 7.93
CA LYS A 118 -16.39 -3.02 7.73
C LYS A 118 -16.16 -3.68 6.38
N GLY A 119 -14.96 -3.49 5.82
CA GLY A 119 -14.59 -3.93 4.48
C GLY A 119 -15.44 -3.25 3.41
N ARG A 120 -15.73 -1.94 3.57
CA ARG A 120 -16.41 -1.13 2.57
C ARG A 120 -15.69 0.19 2.41
N TYR A 121 -15.58 0.60 1.16
CA TYR A 121 -14.93 1.85 0.77
C TYR A 121 -15.97 2.90 0.40
N ARG A 122 -15.70 4.16 0.75
CA ARG A 122 -16.53 5.32 0.40
C ARG A 122 -15.69 6.34 -0.32
N ASP A 123 -16.22 6.90 -1.38
CA ASP A 123 -15.55 8.01 -2.07
C ASP A 123 -15.41 9.19 -1.11
N ALA A 124 -14.17 9.50 -0.76
CA ALA A 124 -13.77 10.62 0.08
C ALA A 124 -13.07 11.71 -0.75
N THR A 125 -13.00 11.56 -2.07
CA THR A 125 -12.21 12.42 -2.96
C THR A 125 -12.53 13.90 -2.75
N THR A 126 -13.80 14.30 -2.74
CA THR A 126 -14.16 15.71 -2.54
C THR A 126 -14.00 16.20 -1.11
N LEU A 127 -13.92 15.29 -0.14
CA LEU A 127 -13.69 15.62 1.27
C LEU A 127 -12.21 15.87 1.53
N TRP A 128 -11.35 15.08 0.88
CA TRP A 128 -9.93 14.95 1.17
C TRP A 128 -9.05 15.65 0.13
N TRP A 129 -9.51 15.76 -1.11
CA TRP A 129 -8.78 16.39 -2.21
C TRP A 129 -9.58 17.57 -2.78
N PRO A 130 -9.07 18.81 -2.70
CA PRO A 130 -9.68 19.96 -3.34
C PRO A 130 -9.94 19.71 -4.85
N PRO A 131 -11.20 19.80 -5.34
CA PRO A 131 -11.53 19.46 -6.72
C PRO A 131 -10.77 20.26 -7.78
N GLU A 132 -10.41 21.50 -7.46
CA GLU A 132 -9.60 22.38 -8.32
C GLU A 132 -8.14 21.94 -8.44
N ALA A 133 -7.64 21.14 -7.49
CA ALA A 133 -6.29 20.60 -7.47
C ALA A 133 -6.21 19.17 -8.03
N ASN A 134 -7.35 18.47 -8.13
CA ASN A 134 -7.47 17.18 -8.83
C ASN A 134 -7.79 17.43 -10.30
N VAL A 135 -6.77 17.84 -11.05
CA VAL A 135 -6.91 18.36 -12.42
C VAL A 135 -7.19 17.29 -13.48
N GLY A 136 -6.99 16.00 -13.15
CA GLY A 136 -7.25 14.86 -14.02
C GLY A 136 -6.39 14.83 -15.28
N GLU A 137 -5.14 14.38 -15.13
CA GLU A 137 -4.19 14.17 -16.22
C GLU A 137 -4.16 12.70 -16.64
N ASP A 138 -3.41 12.33 -17.68
CA ASP A 138 -3.13 10.91 -17.95
C ASP A 138 -2.10 10.40 -16.93
N ASP A 139 -2.50 10.28 -15.68
CA ASP A 139 -1.65 9.81 -14.60
C ASP A 139 -1.55 8.28 -14.63
N ASN A 140 -0.39 7.74 -14.23
CA ASN A 140 -0.10 6.31 -14.39
C ASN A 140 0.40 5.65 -13.13
N VAL A 141 1.18 6.35 -12.32
CA VAL A 141 1.82 5.75 -11.16
C VAL A 141 1.63 6.58 -9.90
N VAL A 142 1.51 5.92 -8.76
CA VAL A 142 1.54 6.51 -7.42
C VAL A 142 2.58 5.80 -6.56
N ALA A 143 3.23 6.56 -5.66
CA ALA A 143 4.12 5.99 -4.67
C ALA A 143 3.96 6.73 -3.34
N PHE A 144 3.72 5.99 -2.25
CA PHE A 144 3.67 6.54 -0.90
C PHE A 144 5.07 6.83 -0.34
N LEU A 145 5.13 7.89 0.45
CA LEU A 145 6.26 8.29 1.28
C LEU A 145 5.78 9.20 2.41
N ASP A 146 6.63 9.46 3.38
CA ASP A 146 6.45 10.50 4.38
C ASP A 146 7.49 11.58 4.04
N TYR A 147 7.10 12.58 3.24
CA TYR A 147 8.09 13.44 2.59
C TYR A 147 8.75 14.40 3.60
N ASP A 148 8.00 14.85 4.61
CA ASP A 148 8.47 15.81 5.63
C ASP A 148 8.78 15.18 7.00
N SER A 149 8.68 13.85 7.11
CA SER A 149 8.95 13.08 8.31
C SER A 149 8.01 13.43 9.48
N ASP A 150 6.76 13.83 9.19
CA ASP A 150 5.75 14.15 10.21
C ASP A 150 4.97 12.92 10.70
N GLY A 151 5.20 11.77 10.05
CA GLY A 151 4.60 10.51 10.37
C GLY A 151 3.27 10.28 9.66
N ASP A 152 2.85 11.11 8.70
CA ASP A 152 1.68 10.92 7.87
C ASP A 152 2.04 10.40 6.48
N ALA A 153 1.09 9.75 5.81
CA ALA A 153 1.33 9.17 4.50
C ALA A 153 1.02 10.17 3.39
N ASP A 154 2.07 10.64 2.73
CA ASP A 154 2.05 11.47 1.52
C ASP A 154 2.27 10.60 0.28
N PHE A 155 2.07 11.15 -0.91
CA PHE A 155 2.34 10.38 -2.12
C PHE A 155 2.70 11.23 -3.32
N ILE A 156 3.50 10.64 -4.20
CA ILE A 156 3.85 11.23 -5.49
C ILE A 156 3.00 10.57 -6.57
N ILE A 157 2.41 11.38 -7.44
CA ILE A 157 1.76 10.93 -8.68
C ILE A 157 2.70 11.22 -9.85
N GLY A 158 2.97 10.17 -10.64
CA GLY A 158 3.64 10.25 -11.92
C GLY A 158 2.66 10.41 -13.08
N SER A 159 2.91 11.39 -13.94
CA SER A 159 2.01 11.76 -15.04
C SER A 159 2.60 11.50 -16.44
N LEU A 160 1.78 10.98 -17.34
CA LEU A 160 2.12 10.82 -18.76
C LEU A 160 1.81 12.07 -19.58
N SER A 161 0.81 12.88 -19.21
CA SER A 161 0.44 14.10 -19.96
C SER A 161 0.66 15.41 -19.22
N GLY A 162 0.70 15.36 -17.89
CA GLY A 162 0.87 16.52 -17.02
C GLY A 162 2.20 16.53 -16.28
N PRO A 163 2.35 17.44 -15.29
CA PRO A 163 3.46 17.39 -14.35
C PRO A 163 3.25 16.28 -13.31
N ASP A 164 4.35 15.72 -12.81
CA ASP A 164 4.34 14.91 -11.59
C ASP A 164 4.01 15.80 -10.38
N ARG A 165 3.34 15.23 -9.37
CA ARG A 165 2.76 15.99 -8.25
C ARG A 165 3.01 15.28 -6.93
N LEU A 166 3.28 16.05 -5.87
CA LEU A 166 3.35 15.55 -4.50
C LEU A 166 2.05 15.94 -3.80
N LEU A 167 1.44 14.99 -3.12
CA LEU A 167 0.25 15.17 -2.32
C LEU A 167 0.62 15.02 -0.86
N ILE A 168 0.55 16.13 -0.15
CA ILE A 168 0.91 16.27 1.25
C ILE A 168 -0.34 16.06 2.10
N ASN A 169 -0.32 15.08 2.98
CA ASN A 169 -1.43 14.69 3.84
C ASN A 169 -1.29 15.32 5.24
N ASP A 170 -2.41 15.70 5.86
CA ASP A 170 -2.42 16.28 7.22
C ASP A 170 -2.65 15.24 8.35
N GLY A 171 -2.51 13.96 8.01
CA GLY A 171 -2.80 12.82 8.89
C GLY A 171 -4.28 12.57 9.14
N LYS A 172 -5.17 13.32 8.49
CA LYS A 172 -6.64 13.17 8.55
C LYS A 172 -7.26 12.99 7.18
N GLY A 173 -6.41 12.70 6.19
CA GLY A 173 -6.75 12.54 4.79
C GLY A 173 -6.86 13.85 4.02
N HIS A 174 -6.66 15.05 4.58
CA HIS A 174 -6.74 16.27 3.76
C HIS A 174 -5.43 16.51 3.01
N LEU A 175 -5.55 16.57 1.69
CA LEU A 175 -4.42 16.61 0.76
C LEU A 175 -4.17 18.02 0.24
N THR A 176 -2.90 18.43 0.29
CA THR A 176 -2.37 19.63 -0.36
C THR A 176 -1.49 19.24 -1.53
N VAL A 177 -1.77 19.76 -2.72
CA VAL A 177 -0.98 19.45 -3.93
C VAL A 177 0.20 20.41 -4.07
N ALA A 178 1.40 19.86 -4.15
CA ALA A 178 2.61 20.55 -4.54
C ALA A 178 2.99 20.17 -5.99
N LEU A 179 3.33 21.20 -6.78
CA LEU A 179 3.78 21.08 -8.18
C LEU A 179 5.28 21.37 -8.28
N SER A 180 5.87 21.03 -9.43
CA SER A 180 7.30 21.22 -9.70
C SER A 180 8.18 20.54 -8.64
N VAL A 181 7.80 19.32 -8.29
CA VAL A 181 8.44 18.51 -7.23
C VAL A 181 9.83 18.01 -7.62
N PHE A 182 10.13 17.97 -8.92
CA PHE A 182 11.42 17.59 -9.46
C PHE A 182 12.10 18.78 -10.15
N ASP A 183 13.41 18.94 -9.90
CA ASP A 183 14.22 19.96 -10.57
C ASP A 183 14.33 19.69 -12.08
N GLY A 184 14.19 20.75 -12.88
CA GLY A 184 14.33 20.71 -14.33
C GLY A 184 13.02 21.01 -15.07
N PRO A 185 13.00 20.87 -16.40
CA PRO A 185 11.77 21.03 -17.14
C PRO A 185 10.81 19.89 -16.84
N ASP A 186 9.53 20.23 -16.65
CA ASP A 186 8.45 19.24 -16.64
C ASP A 186 8.58 18.37 -17.87
N THR A 187 8.64 17.06 -17.67
CA THR A 187 8.51 16.12 -18.78
C THR A 187 7.33 15.22 -18.53
N PRO A 188 6.24 15.37 -19.31
CA PRO A 188 5.21 14.35 -19.37
C PRO A 188 5.85 13.04 -19.85
N GLY A 189 5.49 11.92 -19.23
CA GLY A 189 6.03 10.62 -19.64
C GLY A 189 6.11 9.54 -18.55
N THR A 190 5.81 9.85 -17.30
CA THR A 190 6.11 8.95 -16.18
C THR A 190 5.16 7.75 -16.22
N LEU A 191 5.74 6.55 -16.39
CA LEU A 191 5.04 5.26 -16.41
C LEU A 191 5.49 4.32 -15.28
N GLY A 192 6.57 4.67 -14.59
CA GLY A 192 7.13 3.89 -13.49
C GLY A 192 7.77 4.81 -12.48
N MET A 193 7.70 4.45 -11.20
CA MET A 193 8.40 5.17 -10.13
C MET A 193 8.94 4.17 -9.10
N ALA A 194 10.15 4.41 -8.62
CA ALA A 194 10.75 3.66 -7.52
C ALA A 194 11.44 4.64 -6.57
N LEU A 195 11.21 4.44 -5.27
CA LEU A 195 11.72 5.29 -4.20
C LEU A 195 12.72 4.49 -3.37
N ALA A 196 13.87 5.09 -3.07
CA ALA A 196 14.86 4.55 -2.12
C ALA A 196 15.87 5.65 -1.72
N ASP A 197 16.58 5.46 -0.61
CA ASP A 197 17.80 6.21 -0.30
C ASP A 197 18.98 5.59 -1.08
N LEU A 198 19.37 6.19 -2.22
CA LEU A 198 20.33 5.62 -3.16
C LEU A 198 21.79 5.97 -2.81
N ASP A 199 22.01 7.06 -2.09
CA ASP A 199 23.35 7.53 -1.74
C ASP A 199 23.69 7.43 -0.23
N GLY A 200 22.73 6.97 0.58
CA GLY A 200 22.90 6.69 1.99
C GLY A 200 22.84 7.94 2.87
N ASP A 201 22.23 9.03 2.38
CA ASP A 201 22.16 10.30 3.08
C ASP A 201 20.92 10.45 4.00
N GLY A 202 20.09 9.40 4.04
CA GLY A 202 18.87 9.30 4.84
C GLY A 202 17.67 10.01 4.24
N ARG A 203 17.74 10.49 2.99
CA ARG A 203 16.63 11.12 2.26
C ARG A 203 16.13 10.21 1.16
N MET A 204 14.86 10.39 0.81
CA MET A 204 14.26 9.62 -0.27
C MET A 204 14.69 10.19 -1.62
N ASP A 205 15.20 9.32 -2.48
CA ASP A 205 15.44 9.59 -3.89
C ASP A 205 14.36 8.93 -4.74
N VAL A 206 14.19 9.43 -5.96
CA VAL A 206 13.18 8.95 -6.90
C VAL A 206 13.84 8.58 -8.22
N VAL A 207 13.57 7.36 -8.69
CA VAL A 207 13.85 6.93 -10.06
C VAL A 207 12.54 6.86 -10.82
N GLN A 208 12.48 7.52 -11.97
CA GLN A 208 11.29 7.57 -12.81
C GLN A 208 11.54 6.85 -14.13
N GLY A 209 10.67 5.88 -14.42
CA GLY A 209 10.53 5.18 -15.69
C GLY A 209 9.69 6.02 -16.64
N GLN A 210 10.21 6.34 -17.82
CA GLN A 210 9.55 7.22 -18.78
C GLN A 210 9.20 6.50 -20.09
N GLY A 211 8.00 6.71 -20.63
CA GLY A 211 7.60 6.10 -21.90
C GLY A 211 6.34 6.71 -22.51
N GLU A 212 5.93 6.17 -23.67
CA GLU A 212 4.72 6.55 -24.44
C GLU A 212 4.61 8.00 -24.95
N HIS A 213 5.37 8.96 -24.41
CA HIS A 213 5.43 10.32 -24.93
C HIS A 213 6.25 10.38 -26.25
N PRO A 214 5.81 11.13 -27.29
CA PRO A 214 6.45 11.14 -28.61
C PRO A 214 7.93 11.57 -28.60
N THR A 215 8.32 12.36 -27.61
CA THR A 215 9.72 12.65 -27.34
C THR A 215 10.22 11.61 -26.36
N ALA A 216 10.86 10.55 -26.85
CA ALA A 216 11.59 9.63 -25.96
C ALA A 216 12.56 10.46 -25.09
N ILE A 217 12.35 10.43 -23.78
CA ILE A 217 13.18 11.12 -22.79
C ILE A 217 14.05 10.11 -22.05
N GLN A 218 15.14 10.58 -21.47
CA GLN A 218 15.98 9.76 -20.62
C GLN A 218 15.27 9.49 -19.30
N GLU A 219 15.48 8.29 -18.76
CA GLU A 219 15.11 7.98 -17.37
C GLU A 219 15.70 9.02 -16.43
N ARG A 220 14.93 9.37 -15.39
CA ARG A 220 15.35 10.39 -14.43
C ARG A 220 15.65 9.76 -13.08
N VAL A 221 16.74 10.24 -12.49
CA VAL A 221 17.09 9.96 -11.10
C VAL A 221 17.16 11.32 -10.40
N SER A 222 16.31 11.49 -9.41
CA SER A 222 16.18 12.71 -8.62
C SER A 222 16.65 12.41 -7.20
N LEU A 223 17.81 12.99 -6.84
CA LEU A 223 18.34 12.86 -5.48
C LEU A 223 17.66 13.86 -4.54
N GLY A 224 17.19 13.39 -3.39
CA GLY A 224 16.54 14.16 -2.35
C GLY A 224 17.49 15.21 -1.77
N LYS A 225 17.16 16.50 -1.94
CA LYS A 225 17.96 17.62 -1.42
C LYS A 225 17.13 18.50 -0.49
N GLY A 226 17.68 18.81 0.67
CA GLY A 226 17.02 19.68 1.65
C GLY A 226 15.79 19.06 2.33
N LEU A 227 15.52 17.77 2.07
CA LEU A 227 14.53 16.99 2.80
C LEU A 227 15.03 16.66 4.21
N ALA A 228 14.11 16.59 5.16
CA ALA A 228 14.44 16.06 6.47
C ALA A 228 14.79 14.56 6.32
N PRO A 229 15.86 14.08 6.98
CA PRO A 229 16.05 12.66 7.17
C PRO A 229 14.84 12.05 7.85
N ASP A 230 14.64 10.75 7.66
CA ASP A 230 13.59 10.03 8.36
C ASP A 230 13.81 10.08 9.89
N THR A 231 12.79 10.56 10.59
CA THR A 231 12.71 10.60 12.05
C THR A 231 11.41 10.05 12.61
N ALA A 232 10.47 9.66 11.74
CA ALA A 232 9.17 9.19 12.16
C ALA A 232 9.29 7.75 12.69
N PRO A 233 8.69 7.41 13.85
CA PRO A 233 8.65 6.03 14.29
C PRO A 233 7.70 5.21 13.39
N PRO A 234 7.98 3.92 13.18
CA PRO A 234 7.09 3.08 12.39
C PRO A 234 5.75 2.87 13.11
N SER A 235 4.71 2.57 12.34
CA SER A 235 3.40 2.19 12.87
C SER A 235 3.37 0.70 13.22
N VAL A 236 2.90 0.35 14.41
CA VAL A 236 2.65 -1.03 14.84
C VAL A 236 1.21 -1.12 15.33
N THR A 237 0.36 -1.76 14.54
CA THR A 237 -1.08 -1.87 14.82
C THR A 237 -1.54 -3.32 14.66
N MET A 238 -2.81 -3.57 14.96
CA MET A 238 -3.42 -4.90 14.84
C MET A 238 -2.60 -6.00 15.54
N VAL A 239 -2.11 -5.76 16.75
CA VAL A 239 -1.35 -6.78 17.47
C VAL A 239 -2.30 -7.83 18.02
N GLY A 240 -2.25 -9.05 17.48
CA GLY A 240 -3.15 -10.14 17.83
C GLY A 240 -2.47 -11.50 17.86
N ALA A 241 -3.05 -12.45 18.59
CA ALA A 241 -2.58 -13.84 18.64
C ALA A 241 -3.75 -14.81 18.41
N ALA A 242 -3.53 -15.83 17.59
CA ALA A 242 -4.52 -16.86 17.32
C ALA A 242 -3.88 -18.25 17.21
N ALA A 243 -4.66 -19.30 17.44
CA ALA A 243 -4.23 -20.67 17.17
C ALA A 243 -4.39 -20.97 15.67
N ILE A 244 -3.29 -21.21 14.96
CA ILE A 244 -3.26 -21.49 13.53
C ILE A 244 -2.42 -22.76 13.33
N GLY A 245 -3.00 -23.79 12.73
CA GLY A 245 -2.29 -25.05 12.46
C GLY A 245 -1.72 -25.74 13.70
N GLY A 246 -2.32 -25.52 14.89
CA GLY A 246 -1.87 -26.09 16.15
C GLY A 246 -0.76 -25.32 16.87
N ALA A 247 -0.28 -24.20 16.31
CA ALA A 247 0.64 -23.28 16.95
C ALA A 247 -0.05 -21.96 17.31
N THR A 248 0.40 -21.31 18.38
CA THR A 248 0.02 -19.90 18.62
C THR A 248 0.82 -19.04 17.66
N VAL A 249 0.14 -18.25 16.85
CA VAL A 249 0.75 -17.31 15.91
C VAL A 249 0.40 -15.89 16.34
N VAL A 250 1.42 -15.06 16.52
CA VAL A 250 1.25 -13.61 16.71
C VAL A 250 1.30 -12.94 15.34
N ARG A 251 0.38 -12.01 15.10
CA ARG A 251 0.28 -11.20 13.87
C ARG A 251 0.19 -9.72 14.22
N ALA A 252 0.67 -8.87 13.31
CA ALA A 252 0.57 -7.42 13.41
C ALA A 252 0.64 -6.78 12.02
N ARG A 253 0.07 -5.58 11.91
CA ARG A 253 0.34 -4.67 10.80
C ARG A 253 1.49 -3.76 11.20
N VAL A 254 2.55 -3.72 10.39
CA VAL A 254 3.77 -2.97 10.62
C VAL A 254 4.19 -2.31 9.32
N HIS A 255 4.17 -0.98 9.30
CA HIS A 255 4.60 -0.18 8.17
C HIS A 255 5.36 1.05 8.64
N ASP A 256 6.29 1.49 7.81
CA ASP A 256 7.00 2.75 7.97
C ASP A 256 6.52 3.62 6.81
N ARG A 257 5.95 4.77 7.11
CA ARG A 257 5.29 5.61 6.10
C ARG A 257 6.33 6.28 5.18
N LYS A 258 7.63 6.17 5.47
CA LYS A 258 8.72 6.81 4.73
C LYS A 258 8.94 6.29 3.30
N SER A 259 8.77 4.99 3.06
CA SER A 259 8.97 4.32 1.76
C SER A 259 7.97 3.19 1.57
N PRO A 260 7.74 2.73 0.32
CA PRO A 260 6.82 1.63 0.12
C PRO A 260 7.37 0.32 0.72
N SER A 261 6.73 -0.12 1.79
CA SER A 261 6.34 -1.49 2.19
C SER A 261 7.37 -2.64 2.21
N LEU A 262 8.60 -2.46 1.73
CA LEU A 262 9.47 -3.60 1.44
C LEU A 262 10.06 -4.19 2.73
N SER A 263 10.00 -5.51 2.84
CA SER A 263 10.58 -6.24 3.98
C SER A 263 12.10 -5.99 4.17
N THR A 264 12.79 -5.52 3.14
CA THR A 264 14.22 -5.18 3.17
C THR A 264 14.54 -3.85 3.86
N GLU A 265 13.53 -3.06 4.18
CA GLU A 265 13.66 -1.72 4.79
C GLU A 265 13.61 -1.76 6.32
N TRP A 266 13.54 -2.97 6.92
CA TRP A 266 13.45 -3.16 8.36
C TRP A 266 14.76 -3.67 8.96
N LYS A 267 15.26 -3.01 10.00
CA LYS A 267 16.33 -3.58 10.84
C LYS A 267 15.82 -4.73 11.68
N LYS A 268 14.58 -4.62 12.20
CA LYS A 268 14.00 -5.60 13.11
C LYS A 268 12.47 -5.49 13.14
N VAL A 269 11.77 -6.62 13.01
CA VAL A 269 10.37 -6.76 13.45
C VAL A 269 10.28 -7.99 14.34
N THR A 270 9.85 -7.83 15.59
CA THR A 270 9.86 -8.90 16.59
C THR A 270 8.66 -8.89 17.50
N VAL A 271 8.30 -10.08 17.97
CA VAL A 271 7.47 -10.25 19.18
C VAL A 271 8.39 -10.29 20.39
N GLU A 272 8.03 -9.59 21.46
CA GLU A 272 8.71 -9.60 22.75
C GLU A 272 7.72 -10.00 23.86
N TRP A 273 8.15 -10.89 24.76
CA TRP A 273 7.33 -11.33 25.88
C TRP A 273 8.20 -11.71 27.08
N THR A 274 7.59 -11.76 28.26
CA THR A 274 8.28 -12.14 29.50
C THR A 274 7.57 -13.34 30.13
N ASP A 275 8.33 -14.35 30.52
CA ASP A 275 7.84 -15.49 31.30
C ASP A 275 8.69 -15.69 32.58
N ALA A 276 8.44 -16.76 33.33
CA ALA A 276 9.19 -17.07 34.56
C ALA A 276 10.71 -17.31 34.33
N ARG A 277 11.14 -17.51 33.08
CA ARG A 277 12.54 -17.73 32.68
C ARG A 277 13.20 -16.45 32.16
N GLY A 278 12.47 -15.34 32.04
CA GLY A 278 12.99 -14.04 31.66
C GLY A 278 12.27 -13.41 30.45
N THR A 279 12.90 -12.39 29.87
CA THR A 279 12.44 -11.73 28.65
C THR A 279 12.96 -12.47 27.42
N HIS A 280 12.07 -12.67 26.47
CA HIS A 280 12.33 -13.36 25.20
C HIS A 280 11.92 -12.48 24.03
N SER A 281 12.47 -12.80 22.86
CA SER A 281 12.10 -12.16 21.61
C SER A 281 12.18 -13.16 20.46
N ALA A 282 11.29 -13.02 19.46
CA ALA A 282 11.27 -13.84 18.26
C ALA A 282 11.06 -12.97 17.01
N PRO A 283 11.79 -13.21 15.91
CA PRO A 283 11.60 -12.49 14.66
C PRO A 283 10.23 -12.79 14.07
N MET A 284 9.63 -11.77 13.46
CA MET A 284 8.43 -11.90 12.64
C MET A 284 8.82 -12.00 11.17
N ALA A 285 8.00 -12.70 10.39
CA ALA A 285 8.12 -12.80 8.95
C ALA A 285 6.99 -12.01 8.29
N TRP A 286 7.36 -11.16 7.33
CA TRP A 286 6.42 -10.52 6.41
C TRP A 286 5.72 -11.58 5.55
N TYR A 287 4.44 -11.38 5.22
CA TYR A 287 3.69 -12.30 4.36
C TYR A 287 2.80 -11.63 3.30
N GLY A 288 2.90 -10.31 3.13
CA GLY A 288 2.17 -9.51 2.14
C GLY A 288 1.62 -8.22 2.76
N GLU A 289 1.36 -7.20 1.94
CA GLU A 289 0.94 -5.87 2.40
C GLU A 289 1.90 -5.37 3.52
N PHE A 290 1.38 -4.85 4.63
CA PHE A 290 2.11 -4.49 5.83
C PHE A 290 1.99 -5.55 6.92
N LEU A 291 1.66 -6.80 6.58
CA LEU A 291 1.35 -7.84 7.57
C LEU A 291 2.56 -8.73 7.91
N TRP A 292 2.74 -8.95 9.21
CA TRP A 292 3.82 -9.71 9.79
C TRP A 292 3.29 -10.80 10.73
N ARG A 293 4.01 -11.93 10.82
CA ARG A 293 3.64 -13.03 11.72
C ARG A 293 4.82 -13.75 12.36
N ALA A 294 4.62 -14.31 13.55
CA ALA A 294 5.57 -15.23 14.19
C ALA A 294 4.85 -16.43 14.82
N SER A 295 5.35 -17.63 14.52
CA SER A 295 4.96 -18.85 15.24
C SER A 295 5.66 -18.91 16.59
N MET A 296 4.88 -18.93 17.66
CA MET A 296 5.40 -18.83 19.02
C MET A 296 5.79 -20.20 19.58
N PRO A 297 6.82 -20.27 20.45
CA PRO A 297 7.25 -21.51 21.05
C PRO A 297 6.18 -22.12 21.96
N SER A 298 6.24 -23.44 22.16
CA SER A 298 5.38 -24.15 23.11
C SER A 298 5.50 -23.53 24.52
N GLY A 299 4.37 -23.21 25.14
CA GLY A 299 4.31 -22.56 26.45
C GLY A 299 4.24 -21.04 26.40
N PHE A 300 4.32 -20.42 25.21
CA PHE A 300 3.91 -19.02 25.04
C PHE A 300 2.43 -18.86 25.42
N ALA A 301 2.15 -17.95 26.34
CA ALA A 301 0.82 -17.65 26.82
C ALA A 301 0.47 -16.19 26.48
N PRO A 302 -0.36 -15.93 25.44
CA PRO A 302 -0.75 -14.56 25.07
C PRO A 302 -1.29 -13.73 26.25
N ALA A 303 -2.04 -14.37 27.15
CA ALA A 303 -2.61 -13.76 28.33
C ALA A 303 -1.58 -13.24 29.35
N ALA A 304 -0.32 -13.69 29.28
CA ALA A 304 0.77 -13.19 30.12
C ALA A 304 1.32 -11.83 29.64
N GLY A 305 0.86 -11.35 28.49
CA GLY A 305 1.32 -10.11 27.88
C GLY A 305 2.48 -10.31 26.92
N TYR A 306 2.39 -9.64 25.78
CA TYR A 306 3.42 -9.55 24.77
C TYR A 306 3.24 -8.26 23.99
N ARG A 307 4.28 -7.87 23.25
CA ARG A 307 4.24 -6.73 22.34
C ARG A 307 4.95 -7.06 21.04
N VAL A 308 4.54 -6.42 19.96
CA VAL A 308 5.31 -6.37 18.72
C VAL A 308 6.11 -5.08 18.73
N CYS A 309 7.38 -5.18 18.37
CA CYS A 309 8.30 -4.05 18.24
C CYS A 309 8.93 -4.06 16.85
N ALA A 310 9.04 -2.89 16.25
CA ALA A 310 9.65 -2.67 14.94
C ALA A 310 10.73 -1.60 15.01
N ILE A 311 11.78 -1.76 14.20
CA ILE A 311 12.87 -0.81 13.99
C ILE A 311 13.11 -0.71 12.48
N ASP A 312 12.96 0.48 11.92
CA ASP A 312 13.17 0.78 10.49
C ASP A 312 14.67 0.94 10.13
N ALA A 313 14.92 1.23 8.85
CA ALA A 313 16.25 1.45 8.29
C ALA A 313 16.97 2.67 8.90
N ALA A 314 16.25 3.73 9.28
CA ALA A 314 16.81 4.90 9.95
C ALA A 314 17.15 4.62 11.43
N GLY A 315 16.53 3.60 12.01
CA GLY A 315 16.67 3.21 13.41
C GLY A 315 15.61 3.81 14.34
N ASN A 316 14.53 4.37 13.80
CA ASN A 316 13.38 4.75 14.62
C ASN A 316 12.67 3.47 15.07
N ALA A 317 11.94 3.56 16.19
CA ALA A 317 11.40 2.37 16.84
C ALA A 317 10.03 2.60 17.46
N ALA A 318 9.16 1.62 17.30
CA ALA A 318 7.84 1.60 17.93
C ALA A 318 7.51 0.21 18.46
N CYS A 319 6.67 0.16 19.49
CA CYS A 319 6.12 -1.09 20.00
C CYS A 319 4.64 -0.94 20.34
N ALA A 320 3.85 -1.97 20.07
CA ALA A 320 2.46 -2.05 20.52
C ALA A 320 2.17 -3.41 21.18
N GLY A 321 1.42 -3.37 22.28
CA GLY A 321 0.91 -4.57 22.94
C GLY A 321 -0.36 -5.08 22.28
N ALA A 322 -0.75 -6.32 22.59
CA ALA A 322 -2.07 -6.82 22.23
C ALA A 322 -3.17 -5.97 22.86
N LYS A 323 -4.21 -5.65 22.08
CA LYS A 323 -5.44 -5.03 22.59
C LYS A 323 -6.38 -6.09 23.18
#